data_AF-A0A118JWI3-F1
#
_entry.id   AF-A0A118JWI3-F1
#
_cell.length_a   1.000
_cell.length_b   1.000
_cell.length_c   1.000
_cell.angle_alpha   90.00
_cell.angle_beta   90.00
_cell.angle_gamma   90.00
#
_symmetry.space_group_name_H-M   'P 1'
#
loop_
_entity.id
_entity.type
_entity.pdbx_description
1 polymer ?
#
loop_
_entity_poly.entity_id
_entity_poly.type
_entity_poly.pdbx_seq_one_letter_code
_entity_poly.pdbx_strand_id
1 'polypeptide(L)' 'MEDISSESTLVQHNCRWLKGRCSFYKYQGFWSSKDLLEGAIVAQKSFKAQPNDVLYCRVAPKPAQRG' A
#
# COMPACT_ATOMS: atom_id res chain seq x y z
N MET A 1 4.38 17.00 7.49
CA MET A 1 4.15 15.59 7.15
C MET A 1 2.66 15.39 7.30
N GLU A 2 1.91 15.33 6.20
CA GLU A 2 0.47 15.10 6.30
C GLU A 2 0.28 13.68 6.79
N ASP A 3 -0.28 13.60 7.98
CA ASP A 3 -0.42 12.40 8.77
C ASP A 3 -1.55 11.57 8.18
N ILE A 4 -1.37 10.26 8.03
CA ILE A 4 -2.47 9.34 7.69
C ILE A 4 -3.64 9.52 8.70
N SER A 5 -3.38 10.08 9.88
CA SER A 5 -4.41 10.46 10.85
C SER A 5 -5.40 11.53 10.36
N SER A 6 -5.09 12.35 9.35
CA SER A 6 -6.08 13.29 8.76
C SER A 6 -7.12 12.57 7.90
N GLU A 7 -6.85 11.32 7.50
CA GLU A 7 -7.75 10.47 6.73
C GLU A 7 -8.39 9.44 7.68
N SER A 8 -9.10 9.97 8.68
CA SER A 8 -9.68 9.29 9.84
C SER A 8 -10.78 8.24 9.53
N THR A 9 -10.82 7.70 8.32
CA THR A 9 -11.84 6.75 7.83
C THR A 9 -11.31 5.59 6.99
N LEU A 10 -9.98 5.41 6.89
CA LEU A 10 -9.44 4.24 6.17
C LEU A 10 -9.87 2.95 6.88
N VAL A 11 -10.60 2.11 6.14
CA VAL A 11 -11.03 0.80 6.63
C VAL A 11 -9.77 -0.05 6.87
N GLN A 12 -9.55 -0.42 8.13
CA GLN A 12 -8.44 -1.27 8.55
C GLN A 12 -8.91 -2.73 8.66
N HIS A 13 -8.09 -3.65 8.16
CA HIS A 13 -8.27 -5.08 8.36
C HIS A 13 -7.02 -5.71 8.98
N ASN A 14 -7.20 -6.42 10.09
CA ASN A 14 -6.13 -7.18 10.74
C ASN A 14 -6.12 -8.62 10.23
N CYS A 15 -5.06 -9.00 9.53
CA CYS A 15 -4.97 -10.34 8.97
C CYS A 15 -4.75 -11.38 10.08
N ARG A 16 -5.78 -12.17 10.37
CA ARG A 16 -5.72 -13.23 11.40
C ARG A 16 -4.70 -14.32 11.07
N TRP A 17 -4.46 -14.60 9.78
CA TRP A 17 -3.48 -15.60 9.33
C TRP A 17 -2.04 -15.22 9.68
N LEU A 18 -1.76 -13.93 9.80
CA LEU A 18 -0.45 -13.42 10.22
C LEU A 18 -0.39 -13.12 11.72
N LYS A 19 -1.30 -13.71 12.52
CA LYS A 19 -1.42 -13.49 13.97
C LYS A 19 -1.51 -12.01 14.35
N GLY A 20 -2.18 -11.20 13.52
CA GLY A 20 -2.33 -9.76 13.73
C GLY A 20 -1.05 -8.94 13.53
N ARG A 21 0.05 -9.53 13.03
CA ARG A 21 1.32 -8.82 12.77
C ARG A 21 1.27 -7.92 11.54
N CYS A 22 0.20 -8.00 10.75
CA CYS A 22 0.03 -7.18 9.55
C CYS A 22 -1.39 -6.62 9.51
N SER A 23 -1.48 -5.30 9.51
CA SER A 23 -2.69 -4.54 9.24
C SER A 23 -2.66 -4.04 7.80
N PHE A 24 -3.78 -4.21 7.11
CA PHE A 24 -4.00 -3.65 5.79
C PHE A 24 -5.01 -2.52 5.88
N TYR A 25 -4.81 -1.50 5.06
CA TYR A 25 -5.64 -0.32 4.97
C TYR A 25 -6.21 -0.25 3.56
N LYS A 26 -7.50 0.05 3.45
CA LYS A 26 -8.16 0.21 2.16
C LYS A 26 -8.04 1.65 1.69
N TYR A 27 -7.34 1.88 0.59
CA TYR A 27 -7.17 3.20 -0.03
C TYR A 27 -7.42 3.10 -1.54
N GLN A 28 -8.25 3.99 -2.08
CA GLN A 28 -8.62 4.02 -3.51
C GLN A 28 -9.03 2.65 -4.09
N GLY A 29 -9.66 1.79 -3.29
CA GLY A 29 -10.13 0.46 -3.71
C GLY A 29 -9.12 -0.69 -3.49
N PHE A 30 -7.87 -0.42 -3.14
CA PHE A 30 -6.83 -1.42 -2.91
C PHE A 30 -6.50 -1.59 -1.42
N TRP A 31 -6.10 -2.80 -1.04
CA TRP A 31 -5.60 -3.10 0.30
C TRP A 31 -4.07 -3.06 0.33
N SER A 32 -3.51 -2.24 1.20
CA SER A 32 -2.05 -2.06 1.33
C SER A 32 -1.62 -2.11 2.78
N SER A 33 -0.39 -2.56 3.06
CA SER A 33 0.21 -2.34 4.38
C SER A 33 0.43 -0.85 4.60
N LYS A 34 0.58 -0.44 5.86
CA LYS A 34 0.79 0.97 6.22
C LYS A 34 1.96 1.60 5.45
N ASP A 35 3.13 0.95 5.46
CA ASP A 35 4.34 1.47 4.81
C ASP A 35 4.18 1.66 3.30
N LEU A 36 3.51 0.70 2.62
CA LEU A 36 3.24 0.80 1.18
C LEU A 36 2.21 1.90 0.88
N LEU A 37 1.22 2.08 1.75
CA LEU A 37 0.23 3.13 1.61
C LEU A 37 0.85 4.52 1.80
N GLU A 38 1.66 4.71 2.83
CA GLU A 38 2.40 5.96 3.05
C GLU A 38 3.29 6.30 1.85
N GLY A 39 4.04 5.31 1.36
CA GLY A 39 4.86 5.45 0.16
C GLY A 39 4.04 5.81 -1.07
N ALA A 40 2.87 5.18 -1.27
CA ALA A 40 1.98 5.48 -2.38
C ALA A 40 1.42 6.91 -2.31
N ILE A 41 0.97 7.36 -1.14
CA ILE A 41 0.44 8.73 -0.94
C ILE A 41 1.53 9.77 -1.22
N VAL A 42 2.75 9.55 -0.72
CA VAL A 42 3.88 10.45 -1.00
C VAL A 42 4.20 10.46 -2.49
N ALA A 43 4.33 9.29 -3.12
CA ALA A 43 4.61 9.19 -4.55
C ALA A 43 3.53 9.87 -5.40
N GLN A 44 2.25 9.71 -5.07
CA GLN A 44 1.13 10.38 -5.76
C GLN A 44 1.24 11.92 -5.69
N LYS A 45 1.72 12.47 -4.57
CA LYS A 45 1.84 13.92 -4.36
C LYS A 45 3.12 14.51 -4.96
N SER A 46 4.24 13.79 -4.93
CA SER A 46 5.56 14.36 -5.22
C SER A 46 6.25 13.79 -6.47
N PHE A 47 5.84 12.62 -6.97
CA PHE A 47 6.48 12.01 -8.13
C PHE A 47 6.14 12.80 -9.41
N LYS A 48 7.17 13.24 -10.13
CA LYS A 48 7.05 13.97 -11.40
C LYS A 48 7.65 13.14 -12.53
N ALA A 49 6.84 12.25 -13.10
CA ALA A 49 7.23 11.43 -14.24
C ALA A 49 7.73 12.31 -15.39
N GLN A 50 8.83 11.90 -16.01
CA GLN A 50 9.33 12.48 -17.25
C GLN A 50 8.84 11.68 -18.45
N PRO A 51 8.71 12.28 -19.65
CA PRO A 51 8.26 11.58 -20.85
C PRO A 51 9.10 10.37 -21.24
N ASN A 52 10.37 10.33 -20.80
CA ASN A 52 11.32 9.26 -21.12
C ASN A 52 11.47 8.22 -20.00
N ASP A 53 10.72 8.36 -18.91
CA ASP A 53 10.75 7.40 -17.82
C ASP A 53 10.07 6.09 -18.25
N VAL A 54 10.69 4.96 -17.91
CA VAL A 54 10.12 3.63 -18.11
C VAL A 54 9.74 3.04 -16.76
N LEU A 55 8.44 2.92 -16.51
CA LEU A 55 7.93 2.30 -15.29
C LEU A 55 7.87 0.78 -15.44
N TYR A 56 8.65 0.08 -14.64
CA TYR A 56 8.60 -1.37 -14.55
C TYR A 56 7.70 -1.81 -13.41
N CYS A 57 6.50 -2.28 -13.75
CA CYS A 57 5.49 -2.71 -12.77
C CYS A 57 5.50 -4.23 -12.61
N ARG A 58 5.50 -4.71 -11.36
CA ARG A 58 5.16 -6.10 -11.02
C ARG A 58 4.11 -6.11 -9.93
N VAL A 59 3.09 -6.94 -10.12
CA VAL A 59 2.15 -7.27 -9.05
C VAL A 59 2.82 -8.36 -8.20
N ALA A 60 2.98 -8.12 -6.90
CA ALA A 60 3.38 -9.15 -5.95
C ALA A 60 2.20 -9.47 -5.04
N PRO A 61 1.72 -10.73 -5.08
CA PRO A 61 1.89 -11.57 -3.91
C PRO A 61 2.67 -12.83 -4.27
N LYS A 62 3.51 -13.30 -3.33
CA LYS A 62 4.24 -14.56 -3.47
C LYS A 62 3.22 -15.68 -3.74
N PRO A 63 3.39 -16.54 -4.77
CA PRO A 63 2.57 -17.72 -4.88
C PRO A 63 2.77 -18.54 -3.61
N ALA A 64 1.68 -18.93 -2.96
CA ALA A 64 1.72 -19.90 -1.88
C ALA A 64 2.31 -21.18 -2.46
N GLN A 65 3.57 -21.49 -2.14
CA GLN A 65 4.09 -22.84 -2.37
C GLN A 65 3.36 -23.74 -1.37
N ARG A 66 2.34 -24.47 -1.86
CA ARG A 66 1.80 -25.63 -1.15
C ARG A 66 2.87 -26.71 -1.25
N GLY A 67 3.46 -27.06 -0.11
CA GLY A 67 4.16 -28.33 0.05
C GLY A 67 3.18 -29.48 0.16
#